data_AF-A0A645CGF2-F1
#
_entry.id   AF-A0A645CGF2-F1
#
_cell.length_a   1.000
_cell.length_b   1.000
_cell.length_c   1.000
_cell.angle_alpha   90.00
_cell.angle_beta   90.00
_cell.angle_gamma   90.00
#
_symmetry.space_group_name_H-M   'P 1'
#
loop_
_entity.id
_entity.type
_entity.pdbx_description
1 polymer ?
#
loop_
_entity_poly.entity_id
_entity_poly.type
_entity_poly.pdbx_seq_one_letter_code
_entity_poly.pdbx_strand_id
1 'polypeptide(L)'
;MNGREYLIRHIGRSASLEDLRNLALTARNGQAILLRQVAEVNFAAAIKRGDAGFNGEAAVILSIQKQPTADTVDLTRRLESALADMEKSLPAGVLQPQVIFRQADFIQASIDNLQAKLLLAACLVAAVLFFFLGNLRTMLISLTAIPLSILIAVLVFKWLGLSINTMTLGGLALLTGCNITDDESVEAALLTMSRFNDRVQGWLFDPNQLAPTYPESMLTRPFPFNAYYGEDEVREVDAAAFRLEISGLVADKHAWTLDELHALPQFDQVTRHICVEGWSAIGKWGGIPFASFLRRVGADLGAKYVGFKCADDYYTSIDMATALHPQTQLTLSYDGQTLPASYGFPMKLRMPTKLGYKNPKHIQALFVTNTYPGGYWEDQGYNWFGGS
;
A
#
# COMPACT_ATOMS: atom_id res chain seq x y z
N MET A 1 -63.56 -37.53 51.44
CA MET A 1 -63.00 -36.17 51.57
C MET A 1 -62.57 -35.71 50.18
N ASN A 2 -63.37 -34.86 49.52
CA ASN A 2 -63.02 -34.34 48.19
C ASN A 2 -62.11 -33.13 48.38
N GLY A 3 -60.79 -33.32 48.21
CA GLY A 3 -59.80 -32.25 48.25
C GLY A 3 -59.90 -31.39 47.00
N ARG A 4 -60.60 -30.25 47.11
CA ARG A 4 -60.54 -29.18 46.10
C ARG A 4 -59.95 -27.93 46.73
N GLU A 5 -58.93 -27.40 46.10
CA GLU A 5 -58.34 -26.09 46.42
C GLU A 5 -58.91 -25.04 45.49
N TYR A 6 -59.22 -23.86 46.05
CA TYR A 6 -59.71 -22.71 45.30
C TYR A 6 -58.71 -21.56 45.42
N LEU A 7 -58.20 -21.11 44.28
CA LEU A 7 -57.40 -19.90 44.22
C LEU A 7 -58.32 -18.67 44.32
N ILE A 8 -58.28 -17.99 45.47
CA ILE A 8 -58.97 -16.71 45.64
C ILE A 8 -58.04 -15.60 45.19
N ARG A 9 -58.34 -14.95 44.06
CA ARG A 9 -57.59 -13.79 43.55
C ARG A 9 -58.39 -12.51 43.78
N HIS A 10 -57.85 -11.60 44.59
CA HIS A 10 -58.42 -10.27 44.75
C HIS A 10 -58.01 -9.37 43.58
N ILE A 11 -58.98 -8.79 42.87
CA ILE A 11 -58.74 -7.84 41.78
C ILE A 11 -58.87 -6.43 42.36
N GLY A 12 -57.74 -5.81 42.71
CA GLY A 12 -57.71 -4.46 43.32
C GLY A 12 -57.46 -3.31 42.34
N ARG A 13 -57.16 -3.59 41.07
CA ARG A 13 -56.99 -2.59 40.01
C ARG A 13 -57.86 -2.98 38.83
N SER A 14 -58.72 -2.06 38.39
CA SER A 14 -59.49 -2.24 37.17
C SER A 14 -58.92 -1.41 36.04
N ALA A 15 -58.88 -1.98 34.84
CA ALA A 15 -58.58 -1.29 33.59
C ALA A 15 -59.87 -0.83 32.87
N SER A 16 -61.04 -1.08 33.46
CA SER A 16 -62.33 -0.66 32.91
C SER A 16 -62.58 0.82 33.19
N LEU A 17 -62.93 1.56 32.14
CA LEU A 17 -63.36 2.95 32.25
C LEU A 17 -64.60 3.08 33.13
N GLU A 18 -65.50 2.09 33.10
CA GLU A 18 -66.73 2.09 33.89
C GLU A 18 -66.45 1.90 35.38
N ASP A 19 -65.45 1.10 35.74
CA ASP A 19 -65.06 0.92 37.13
C ASP A 19 -64.41 2.20 37.69
N LEU A 20 -63.62 2.91 36.86
CA LEU A 20 -63.10 4.23 37.20
C LEU A 20 -64.22 5.26 37.38
N ARG A 21 -65.23 5.27 36.49
CA ARG A 21 -66.41 6.15 36.60
C ARG A 21 -67.21 5.90 37.87
N ASN A 22 -67.31 4.64 38.29
CA ASN A 22 -68.02 4.19 39.48
C ASN A 22 -67.15 4.18 40.75
N LEU A 23 -65.95 4.76 40.70
CA LEU A 23 -65.09 4.88 41.88
C LEU A 23 -65.73 5.84 42.90
N ALA A 24 -66.02 5.33 44.10
CA ALA A 24 -66.51 6.15 45.20
C ALA A 24 -65.38 7.02 45.76
N LEU A 25 -65.57 8.33 45.74
CA LEU A 25 -64.59 9.31 46.26
C LEU A 25 -64.82 9.62 47.73
N THR A 26 -66.09 9.74 48.13
CA THR A 26 -66.50 10.02 49.51
C THR A 26 -67.95 9.61 49.72
N ALA A 27 -68.45 9.68 50.96
CA ALA A 27 -69.86 9.49 51.28
C ALA A 27 -70.39 10.66 52.12
N ARG A 28 -71.58 11.17 51.78
CA ARG A 28 -72.31 12.17 52.57
C ARG A 28 -73.70 11.64 52.89
N ASN A 29 -74.10 11.70 54.17
CA ASN A 29 -75.40 11.21 54.65
C ASN A 29 -75.72 9.76 54.19
N GLY A 30 -74.71 8.89 54.14
CA GLY A 30 -74.85 7.50 53.69
C GLY A 30 -74.91 7.30 52.17
N GLN A 31 -74.91 8.36 51.36
CA GLN A 31 -74.86 8.27 49.90
C GLN A 31 -73.41 8.46 49.39
N ALA A 32 -72.93 7.50 48.61
CA ALA A 32 -71.62 7.59 47.97
C ALA A 32 -71.63 8.62 46.82
N ILE A 33 -70.60 9.45 46.77
CA ILE A 33 -70.31 10.36 45.66
C ILE A 33 -69.28 9.69 44.75
N LEU A 34 -69.67 9.42 43.51
CA LEU A 34 -68.88 8.70 42.51
C LEU A 34 -68.06 9.68 41.65
N LEU A 35 -66.94 9.22 41.10
CA LEU A 35 -66.05 10.04 40.27
C LEU A 35 -66.77 10.66 39.07
N ARG A 36 -67.68 9.92 38.42
CA ARG A 36 -68.51 10.42 37.31
C ARG A 36 -69.42 11.61 37.67
N GLN A 37 -69.72 11.83 38.95
CA GLN A 37 -70.56 12.94 39.40
C GLN A 37 -69.80 14.26 39.51
N VAL A 38 -68.47 14.22 39.47
CA VAL A 38 -67.60 15.40 39.67
C VAL A 38 -66.58 15.61 38.56
N ALA A 39 -66.36 14.61 37.70
CA ALA A 39 -65.42 14.68 36.59
C ALA A 39 -65.89 13.84 35.39
N GLU A 40 -65.48 14.25 34.19
CA GLU A 40 -65.57 13.44 32.97
C GLU A 40 -64.41 12.44 32.95
N VAL A 41 -64.72 11.17 32.69
CA VAL A 41 -63.73 10.08 32.68
C VAL A 41 -63.79 9.36 31.35
N ASN A 42 -62.79 9.64 30.51
CA ASN A 42 -62.72 9.19 29.12
C ASN A 42 -61.29 8.72 28.81
N PHE A 43 -61.14 7.91 27.76
CA PHE A 43 -59.82 7.73 27.16
C PHE A 43 -59.45 8.98 26.37
N ALA A 44 -58.24 9.48 26.61
CA ALA A 44 -57.66 10.59 25.87
C ALA A 44 -56.25 10.23 25.42
N ALA A 45 -55.78 10.88 24.36
CA ALA A 45 -54.39 10.75 23.94
C ALA A 45 -53.47 11.31 25.03
N ALA A 46 -52.29 10.70 25.19
CA ALA A 46 -51.24 11.26 26.01
C ALA A 46 -50.81 12.64 25.46
N ILE A 47 -50.29 13.49 26.34
CA ILE A 47 -49.77 14.81 25.96
C ILE A 47 -48.67 14.62 24.92
N LYS A 48 -48.81 15.28 23.75
CA LYS A 48 -47.83 15.22 22.68
C LYS A 48 -46.50 15.80 23.15
N ARG A 49 -45.40 15.08 22.90
CA ARG A 49 -44.03 15.57 23.13
C ARG A 49 -43.45 16.31 21.91
N GLY A 50 -44.06 16.13 20.74
CA GLY A 50 -43.66 16.74 19.47
C GLY A 50 -44.59 16.29 18.35
N ASP A 51 -44.45 16.90 17.19
CA ASP A 51 -45.15 16.52 15.97
C ASP A 51 -44.21 15.73 15.04
N ALA A 52 -44.81 14.94 14.15
CA ALA A 52 -44.12 14.13 13.16
C ALA A 52 -44.85 14.24 11.83
N GLY A 53 -44.08 14.26 10.74
CA GLY A 53 -44.62 14.38 9.40
C GLY A 53 -43.76 13.65 8.37
N PHE A 54 -44.40 13.28 7.27
CA PHE A 54 -43.77 12.65 6.12
C PHE A 54 -44.28 13.34 4.86
N ASN A 55 -43.37 13.82 4.01
CA ASN A 55 -43.69 14.58 2.79
C ASN A 55 -44.65 15.77 2.98
N GLY A 56 -44.61 16.43 4.14
CA GLY A 56 -45.45 17.59 4.45
C GLY A 56 -46.83 17.27 5.04
N GLU A 57 -47.16 15.99 5.18
CA GLU A 57 -48.40 15.54 5.83
C GLU A 57 -48.13 14.98 7.24
N ALA A 58 -49.15 15.03 8.11
CA ALA A 58 -49.05 14.49 9.45
C ALA A 58 -48.88 12.95 9.41
N ALA A 59 -47.86 12.44 10.10
CA ALA A 59 -47.52 11.03 10.06
C ALA A 59 -47.10 10.51 11.44
N VAL A 60 -47.25 9.20 11.66
CA VAL A 60 -46.72 8.51 12.84
C VAL A 60 -45.37 7.90 12.46
N ILE A 61 -44.29 8.39 13.08
CA ILE A 61 -42.95 7.86 12.85
C ILE A 61 -42.62 6.81 13.90
N LEU A 62 -42.30 5.60 13.44
CA LEU A 62 -41.79 4.51 14.27
C LEU A 62 -40.29 4.34 14.01
N SER A 63 -39.47 4.54 15.05
CA SER A 63 -38.04 4.26 14.98
C SER A 63 -37.74 2.91 15.60
N ILE A 64 -37.03 2.05 14.86
CA ILE A 64 -36.63 0.72 15.33
C ILE A 64 -35.14 0.74 15.63
N GLN A 65 -34.79 0.44 16.89
CA GLN A 65 -33.41 0.37 17.33
C GLN A 65 -33.00 -1.09 17.52
N LYS A 66 -31.93 -1.50 16.82
CA LYS A 66 -31.40 -2.87 16.94
C LYS A 66 -30.73 -3.08 18.29
N GLN A 67 -30.80 -4.29 18.81
CA GLN A 67 -29.95 -4.73 19.93
C GLN A 67 -28.47 -4.76 19.49
N PRO A 68 -27.50 -4.49 20.39
CA PRO A 68 -26.08 -4.39 20.01
C PRO A 68 -25.54 -5.58 19.20
N THR A 69 -25.93 -6.80 19.57
CA THR A 69 -25.49 -8.06 18.96
C THR A 69 -26.34 -8.54 17.79
N ALA A 70 -27.44 -7.85 17.46
CA ALA A 70 -28.32 -8.25 16.37
C ALA A 70 -27.72 -7.89 15.00
N ASP A 71 -27.82 -8.84 14.06
CA ASP A 71 -27.48 -8.64 12.66
C ASP A 71 -28.49 -7.70 12.00
N THR A 72 -27.98 -6.68 11.32
CA THR A 72 -28.80 -5.59 10.76
C THR A 72 -29.59 -6.05 9.52
N VAL A 73 -29.01 -6.93 8.70
CA VAL A 73 -29.61 -7.39 7.44
C VAL A 73 -30.70 -8.43 7.70
N ASP A 74 -30.44 -9.38 8.60
CA ASP A 74 -31.42 -10.36 9.06
C ASP A 74 -32.58 -9.71 9.81
N LEU A 75 -32.30 -8.76 10.71
CA LEU A 75 -33.34 -8.02 11.42
C LEU A 75 -34.24 -7.25 10.44
N THR A 76 -33.66 -6.59 9.44
CA THR A 76 -34.44 -5.85 8.43
C THR A 76 -35.36 -6.79 7.66
N ARG A 77 -34.87 -7.97 7.23
CA ARG A 77 -35.72 -8.97 6.56
C ARG A 77 -36.89 -9.45 7.43
N ARG A 78 -36.65 -9.68 8.73
CA ARG A 78 -37.71 -10.07 9.67
C ARG A 78 -38.74 -8.96 9.87
N LEU A 79 -38.29 -7.71 9.93
CA LEU A 79 -39.16 -6.53 10.05
C LEU A 79 -40.03 -6.36 8.81
N GLU A 80 -39.47 -6.49 7.61
CA GLU A 80 -40.21 -6.43 6.35
C GLU A 80 -41.27 -7.53 6.27
N SER A 81 -40.92 -8.77 6.68
CA SER A 81 -41.90 -9.86 6.77
C SER A 81 -43.03 -9.55 7.76
N ALA A 82 -42.71 -9.01 8.93
CA ALA A 82 -43.71 -8.64 9.93
C ALA A 82 -44.61 -7.48 9.45
N LEU A 83 -44.04 -6.50 8.76
CA LEU A 83 -44.80 -5.38 8.18
C LEU A 83 -45.74 -5.87 7.07
N ALA A 84 -45.28 -6.78 6.20
CA ALA A 84 -46.11 -7.38 5.17
C ALA A 84 -47.27 -8.21 5.74
N ASP A 85 -47.06 -8.87 6.88
CA ASP A 85 -48.15 -9.57 7.58
C ASP A 85 -49.13 -8.62 8.25
N MET A 86 -48.64 -7.52 8.85
CA MET A 86 -49.50 -6.48 9.43
C MET A 86 -50.37 -5.80 8.38
N GLU A 87 -49.84 -5.59 7.18
CA GLU A 87 -50.53 -4.95 6.06
C GLU A 87 -51.89 -5.59 5.76
N LYS A 88 -51.99 -6.92 5.92
CA LYS A 88 -53.22 -7.70 5.69
C LYS A 88 -54.35 -7.38 6.67
N SER A 89 -54.03 -6.74 7.81
CA SER A 89 -54.96 -6.51 8.93
C SER A 89 -55.18 -5.02 9.23
N LEU A 90 -54.74 -4.13 8.34
CA LEU A 90 -54.83 -2.69 8.57
C LEU A 90 -56.29 -2.19 8.57
N PRO A 91 -56.69 -1.36 9.56
CA PRO A 91 -57.99 -0.71 9.56
C PRO A 91 -58.17 0.23 8.37
N ALA A 92 -59.42 0.41 7.92
CA ALA A 92 -59.75 1.35 6.87
C ALA A 92 -59.30 2.78 7.26
N GLY A 93 -58.57 3.44 6.35
CA GLY A 93 -58.06 4.80 6.54
C GLY A 93 -56.61 4.90 7.03
N VAL A 94 -55.93 3.79 7.34
CA VAL A 94 -54.49 3.77 7.63
C VAL A 94 -53.71 3.50 6.35
N LEU A 95 -52.85 4.44 5.95
CA LEU A 95 -51.95 4.29 4.81
C LEU A 95 -50.88 3.22 5.10
N GLN A 96 -50.39 2.56 4.05
CA GLN A 96 -49.33 1.56 4.17
C GLN A 96 -48.07 2.15 4.82
N PRO A 97 -47.42 1.42 5.75
CA PRO A 97 -46.17 1.85 6.35
C PRO A 97 -45.09 2.09 5.29
N GLN A 98 -44.49 3.28 5.30
CA GLN A 98 -43.39 3.64 4.39
C GLN A 98 -42.07 3.57 5.15
N VAL A 99 -41.07 2.88 4.56
CA VAL A 99 -39.73 2.79 5.13
C VAL A 99 -38.91 4.00 4.69
N ILE A 100 -38.68 4.93 5.63
CA ILE A 100 -37.98 6.20 5.35
C ILE A 100 -36.46 6.01 5.32
N PHE A 101 -35.94 5.14 6.18
CA PHE A 101 -34.51 4.89 6.30
C PHE A 101 -34.25 3.44 6.72
N ARG A 102 -33.30 2.78 6.05
CA ARG A 102 -32.82 1.45 6.41
C ARG A 102 -31.32 1.35 6.21
N GLN A 103 -30.62 0.96 7.27
CA GLN A 103 -29.17 0.78 7.23
C GLN A 103 -28.76 -0.42 6.35
N ALA A 104 -29.64 -1.40 6.17
CA ALA A 104 -29.38 -2.59 5.35
C ALA A 104 -29.12 -2.27 3.88
N ASP A 105 -29.75 -1.23 3.31
CA ASP A 105 -29.53 -0.84 1.90
C ASP A 105 -28.07 -0.49 1.63
N PHE A 106 -27.44 0.23 2.56
CA PHE A 106 -26.03 0.58 2.44
C PHE A 106 -25.12 -0.65 2.51
N ILE A 107 -25.44 -1.60 3.40
CA ILE A 107 -24.69 -2.85 3.55
C ILE A 107 -24.83 -3.69 2.27
N GLN A 108 -26.04 -3.86 1.75
CA GLN A 108 -26.28 -4.66 0.56
C GLN A 108 -25.63 -4.04 -0.68
N ALA A 109 -25.78 -2.72 -0.88
CA ALA A 109 -25.12 -2.02 -1.98
C ALA A 109 -23.59 -2.13 -1.91
N SER A 110 -23.01 -2.12 -0.70
CA SER A 110 -21.57 -2.32 -0.51
C SER A 110 -21.15 -3.75 -0.86
N ILE A 111 -21.92 -4.76 -0.49
CA ILE A 111 -21.67 -6.17 -0.83
C ILE A 111 -21.74 -6.37 -2.34
N ASP A 112 -22.79 -5.87 -2.99
CA ASP A 112 -23.00 -6.02 -4.43
C ASP A 112 -21.88 -5.33 -5.23
N ASN A 113 -21.46 -4.14 -4.78
CA ASN A 113 -20.32 -3.44 -5.37
C ASN A 113 -19.02 -4.22 -5.21
N LEU A 114 -18.73 -4.71 -4.00
CA LEU A 114 -17.53 -5.51 -3.74
C LEU A 114 -17.50 -6.77 -4.60
N GLN A 115 -18.62 -7.48 -4.73
CA GLN A 115 -18.70 -8.68 -5.57
C GLN A 115 -18.39 -8.38 -7.03
N ALA A 116 -18.98 -7.31 -7.59
CA ALA A 116 -18.72 -6.90 -8.97
C ALA A 116 -17.24 -6.49 -9.19
N LYS A 117 -16.65 -5.76 -8.23
CA LYS A 117 -15.24 -5.33 -8.29
C LYS A 117 -14.26 -6.49 -8.13
N LEU A 118 -14.53 -7.43 -7.22
CA LEU A 118 -13.71 -8.62 -7.03
C LEU A 118 -13.69 -9.49 -8.29
N LEU A 119 -14.84 -9.66 -8.96
CA LEU A 119 -14.90 -10.42 -10.20
C LEU A 119 -14.10 -9.75 -11.33
N LEU A 120 -14.22 -8.43 -11.47
CA LEU A 120 -13.46 -7.67 -12.46
C LEU A 120 -11.95 -7.72 -12.17
N ALA A 121 -11.55 -7.61 -10.90
CA ALA A 121 -10.16 -7.75 -10.48
C ALA A 121 -9.63 -9.16 -10.77
N ALA A 122 -10.38 -10.22 -10.46
CA ALA A 122 -10.01 -11.59 -10.76
C ALA A 122 -9.83 -11.82 -12.28
N CYS A 123 -10.74 -11.29 -13.11
CA CYS A 123 -10.60 -11.35 -14.57
C CYS A 123 -9.37 -10.60 -15.08
N LEU A 124 -9.07 -9.43 -14.52
CA LEU A 124 -7.89 -8.65 -14.90
C LEU A 124 -6.60 -9.39 -14.52
N VAL A 125 -6.50 -9.90 -13.29
CA VAL A 125 -5.36 -10.69 -12.82
C VAL A 125 -5.19 -11.93 -13.69
N ALA A 126 -6.27 -12.65 -13.98
CA ALA A 126 -6.28 -13.79 -14.88
C ALA A 126 -5.74 -13.43 -16.28
N ALA A 127 -6.20 -12.33 -16.88
CA ALA A 127 -5.75 -11.88 -18.20
C ALA A 127 -4.26 -11.51 -18.21
N VAL A 128 -3.79 -10.81 -17.17
CA VAL A 128 -2.38 -10.44 -17.01
C VAL A 128 -1.52 -11.69 -16.83
N LEU A 129 -1.88 -12.58 -15.89
CA LEU A 129 -1.16 -13.84 -15.67
C LEU A 129 -1.12 -14.69 -16.94
N PHE A 130 -2.22 -14.79 -17.68
CA PHE A 130 -2.23 -15.53 -18.94
C PHE A 130 -1.31 -14.92 -19.99
N PHE A 131 -1.32 -13.59 -20.14
CA PHE A 131 -0.44 -12.88 -21.07
C PHE A 131 1.04 -13.09 -20.76
N PHE A 132 1.42 -13.10 -19.47
CA PHE A 132 2.83 -13.22 -19.07
C PHE A 132 3.31 -14.67 -18.96
N LEU A 133 2.51 -15.59 -18.42
CA LEU A 133 2.94 -16.98 -18.23
C LEU A 133 2.80 -17.79 -19.53
N GLY A 134 1.95 -17.39 -20.47
CA GLY A 134 1.74 -18.08 -21.75
C GLY A 134 1.21 -19.52 -21.64
N ASN A 135 0.94 -20.00 -20.43
CA ASN A 135 0.54 -21.36 -20.12
C ASN A 135 -0.71 -21.36 -19.24
N LEU A 136 -1.82 -21.86 -19.79
CA LEU A 136 -3.11 -21.96 -19.11
C LEU A 136 -3.03 -22.79 -17.82
N ARG A 137 -2.19 -23.83 -17.78
CA ARG A 137 -2.07 -24.70 -16.60
C ARG A 137 -1.49 -23.95 -15.41
N THR A 138 -0.40 -23.21 -15.61
CA THR A 138 0.26 -22.45 -14.55
C THR A 138 -0.63 -21.31 -14.07
N MET A 139 -1.28 -20.60 -14.99
CA MET A 139 -2.27 -19.58 -14.67
C MET A 139 -3.44 -20.13 -13.82
N LEU A 140 -3.96 -21.32 -14.13
CA LEU A 140 -5.02 -21.95 -13.33
C LEU A 140 -4.55 -22.40 -11.94
N ILE A 141 -3.30 -22.89 -11.80
CA ILE A 141 -2.72 -23.24 -10.50
C ILE A 141 -2.65 -21.98 -9.62
N SER A 142 -2.07 -20.89 -10.12
CA SER A 142 -1.96 -19.64 -9.36
C SER A 142 -3.33 -19.00 -9.05
N LEU A 143 -4.27 -19.03 -10.01
CA LEU A 143 -5.61 -18.45 -9.83
C LEU A 143 -6.46 -19.22 -8.82
N THR A 144 -6.27 -20.53 -8.70
CA THR A 144 -7.01 -21.37 -7.73
C THR A 144 -6.38 -21.40 -6.34
N ALA A 145 -5.07 -21.16 -6.23
CA ALA A 145 -4.36 -21.11 -4.96
C ALA A 145 -4.89 -20.04 -4.00
N ILE A 146 -5.14 -18.82 -4.50
CA ILE A 146 -5.63 -17.70 -3.66
C ILE A 146 -7.02 -17.98 -3.07
N PRO A 147 -8.08 -18.30 -3.86
CA PRO A 147 -9.39 -18.64 -3.30
C PRO A 147 -9.36 -19.85 -2.36
N LEU A 148 -8.55 -20.87 -2.68
CA LEU A 148 -8.43 -22.07 -1.86
C LEU A 148 -7.81 -21.75 -0.49
N SER A 149 -6.77 -20.92 -0.45
CA SER A 149 -6.15 -20.49 0.82
C SER A 149 -7.14 -19.71 1.71
N ILE A 150 -7.92 -18.80 1.12
CA ILE A 150 -8.96 -18.03 1.84
C ILE A 150 -10.05 -18.98 2.36
N LEU A 151 -10.50 -19.94 1.53
CA LEU A 151 -11.49 -20.94 1.94
C LEU A 151 -11.01 -21.75 3.15
N ILE A 152 -9.78 -22.23 3.12
CA ILE A 152 -9.18 -22.97 4.24
C ILE A 152 -9.12 -22.09 5.49
N ALA A 153 -8.70 -20.82 5.37
CA ALA A 153 -8.67 -19.90 6.50
C ALA A 153 -10.05 -19.66 7.13
N VAL A 154 -11.09 -19.50 6.32
CA VAL A 154 -12.48 -19.35 6.81
C VAL A 154 -12.96 -20.62 7.51
N LEU A 155 -12.63 -21.80 6.98
CA LEU A 155 -12.95 -23.08 7.62
C LEU A 155 -12.27 -23.23 8.98
N VAL A 156 -11.00 -22.82 9.10
CA VAL A 156 -10.25 -22.81 10.36
C VAL A 156 -10.85 -21.80 11.35
N PHE A 157 -11.22 -20.60 10.90
CA PHE A 157 -11.89 -19.61 11.76
C PHE A 157 -13.22 -20.14 12.29
N LYS A 158 -14.02 -20.79 11.43
CA LYS A 158 -15.26 -21.44 11.85
C LYS A 158 -15.01 -22.56 12.87
N TRP A 159 -13.95 -23.34 12.70
CA TRP A 159 -13.58 -24.42 13.63
C TRP A 159 -13.12 -23.88 15.00
N LEU A 160 -12.39 -22.76 15.01
CA LEU A 160 -11.92 -22.09 16.24
C LEU A 160 -12.95 -21.15 16.88
N GLY A 161 -14.12 -20.96 16.27
CA GLY A 161 -15.13 -20.01 16.74
C GLY A 161 -14.73 -18.55 16.60
N LEU A 162 -13.78 -18.23 15.72
CA LEU A 162 -13.33 -16.86 15.42
C LEU A 162 -14.28 -16.19 14.42
N SER A 163 -14.50 -14.88 14.60
CA SER A 163 -15.31 -14.07 13.68
C SER A 163 -14.45 -13.37 12.63
N ILE A 164 -15.02 -13.16 11.42
CA ILE A 164 -14.38 -12.35 10.39
C ILE A 164 -14.62 -10.87 10.72
N ASN A 165 -13.57 -10.19 11.15
CA ASN A 165 -13.55 -8.76 11.46
C ASN A 165 -12.37 -8.07 10.77
N THR A 166 -12.29 -6.74 10.90
CA THR A 166 -11.26 -5.90 10.28
C THR A 166 -9.83 -6.34 10.62
N MET A 167 -9.56 -6.79 11.85
CA MET A 167 -8.24 -7.27 12.26
C MET A 167 -7.89 -8.60 11.58
N THR A 168 -8.83 -9.56 11.55
CA THR A 168 -8.61 -10.85 10.88
C THR A 168 -8.47 -10.72 9.36
N LEU A 169 -9.21 -9.79 8.73
CA LEU A 169 -9.07 -9.46 7.31
C LEU A 169 -7.73 -8.79 7.02
N GLY A 170 -7.25 -7.91 7.91
CA GLY A 170 -5.92 -7.32 7.82
C GLY A 170 -4.80 -8.37 7.86
N GLY A 171 -4.92 -9.39 8.73
CA GLY A 171 -3.98 -10.50 8.77
C GLY A 171 -3.95 -11.35 7.50
N LEU A 172 -5.12 -11.67 6.93
CA LEU A 172 -5.22 -12.40 5.66
C LEU A 172 -4.62 -11.61 4.49
N ALA A 173 -4.85 -10.30 4.43
CA ALA A 173 -4.31 -9.44 3.38
C ALA A 173 -2.77 -9.44 3.36
N LEU A 174 -2.12 -9.39 4.53
CA LEU A 174 -0.65 -9.44 4.63
C LEU A 174 -0.07 -10.78 4.18
N LEU A 175 -0.71 -11.90 4.55
CA LEU A 175 -0.22 -13.25 4.21
C LEU A 175 -0.30 -13.58 2.72
N THR A 176 -1.22 -12.94 1.99
CA THR A 176 -1.39 -13.18 0.55
C THR A 176 -0.16 -12.76 -0.25
N GLY A 177 0.65 -11.82 0.25
CA GLY A 177 1.89 -11.37 -0.38
C GLY A 177 3.05 -12.37 -0.31
N CYS A 178 3.06 -13.28 0.68
CA CYS A 178 4.16 -14.22 0.89
C CYS A 178 4.16 -15.41 -0.09
N ASN A 179 3.03 -15.77 -0.69
CA ASN A 179 2.94 -16.92 -1.60
C ASN A 179 3.39 -16.61 -3.04
N ILE A 180 3.68 -15.34 -3.35
CA ILE A 180 4.07 -14.86 -4.68
C ILE A 180 5.58 -15.07 -4.91
N THR A 181 6.38 -15.11 -3.84
CA THR A 181 7.84 -15.26 -3.90
C THR A 181 8.32 -16.70 -4.02
N ASP A 182 7.47 -17.68 -3.74
CA ASP A 182 7.85 -19.10 -3.72
C ASP A 182 7.52 -19.84 -5.03
N ASP A 183 6.93 -19.14 -6.01
CA ASP A 183 6.59 -19.70 -7.32
C ASP A 183 7.61 -19.23 -8.37
N GLU A 184 8.47 -20.15 -8.82
CA GLU A 184 9.50 -19.90 -9.85
C GLU A 184 8.92 -19.25 -11.11
N SER A 185 7.67 -19.55 -11.47
CA SER A 185 7.03 -18.96 -12.65
C SER A 185 6.66 -17.49 -12.45
N VAL A 186 6.33 -17.11 -11.23
CA VAL A 186 6.04 -15.72 -10.85
C VAL A 186 7.33 -14.92 -10.76
N GLU A 187 8.38 -15.49 -10.15
CA GLU A 187 9.71 -14.87 -10.13
C GLU A 187 10.24 -14.65 -11.56
N ALA A 188 10.12 -15.64 -12.44
CA ALA A 188 10.50 -15.50 -13.84
C ALA A 188 9.69 -14.40 -14.57
N ALA A 189 8.39 -14.29 -14.28
CA ALA A 189 7.54 -13.24 -14.83
C ALA A 189 7.94 -11.84 -14.32
N LEU A 190 8.24 -11.71 -13.02
CA LEU A 190 8.72 -10.46 -12.42
C LEU A 190 10.08 -10.04 -12.98
N LEU A 191 11.02 -10.97 -13.14
CA LEU A 191 12.31 -10.72 -13.79
C LEU A 191 12.13 -10.30 -15.25
N THR A 192 11.17 -10.90 -15.96
CA THR A 192 10.84 -10.52 -17.34
C THR A 192 10.28 -9.09 -17.40
N MET A 193 9.39 -8.74 -16.46
CA MET A 193 8.83 -7.39 -16.35
C MET A 193 9.89 -6.36 -15.97
N SER A 194 10.79 -6.71 -15.05
CA SER A 194 11.94 -5.87 -14.68
C SER A 194 12.85 -5.59 -15.88
N ARG A 195 13.20 -6.62 -16.66
CA ARG A 195 13.98 -6.46 -17.90
C ARG A 195 13.26 -5.63 -18.96
N PHE A 196 11.93 -5.75 -19.06
CA PHE A 196 11.12 -4.90 -19.93
C PHE A 196 11.17 -3.44 -19.47
N ASN A 197 11.00 -3.19 -18.17
CA ASN A 197 11.10 -1.87 -17.56
C ASN A 197 12.48 -1.24 -17.80
N ASP A 198 13.57 -2.00 -17.64
CA ASP A 198 14.93 -1.53 -17.95
C ASP A 198 15.09 -1.15 -19.43
N ARG A 199 14.50 -1.92 -20.34
CA ARG A 199 14.51 -1.63 -21.77
C ARG A 199 13.73 -0.36 -22.12
N VAL A 200 12.59 -0.12 -21.45
CA VAL A 200 11.80 1.10 -21.62
C VAL A 200 12.55 2.31 -21.07
N GLN A 201 13.14 2.20 -19.87
CA GLN A 201 13.94 3.29 -19.30
C GLN A 201 15.16 3.61 -20.18
N GLY A 202 15.85 2.59 -20.70
CA GLY A 202 16.94 2.78 -21.66
C GLY A 202 16.52 3.44 -22.96
N TRP A 203 15.28 3.20 -23.42
CA TRP A 203 14.73 3.89 -24.59
C TRP A 203 14.31 5.33 -24.30
N LEU A 204 13.83 5.62 -23.09
CA LEU A 204 13.43 6.96 -22.65
C LEU A 204 14.63 7.85 -22.27
N PHE A 205 15.77 7.24 -21.94
CA PHE A 205 16.98 7.96 -21.55
C PHE A 205 17.54 8.80 -22.69
N ASP A 206 17.65 10.11 -22.48
CA ASP A 206 18.32 11.02 -23.39
C ASP A 206 19.77 11.26 -22.92
N PRO A 207 20.79 10.75 -23.64
CA PRO A 207 22.19 10.91 -23.26
C PRO A 207 22.70 12.36 -23.33
N ASN A 208 21.91 13.29 -23.87
CA ASN A 208 22.25 14.71 -23.94
C ASN A 208 21.53 15.55 -22.88
N GLN A 209 20.56 14.97 -22.15
CA GLN A 209 19.83 15.69 -21.12
C GLN A 209 20.63 15.74 -19.82
N LEU A 210 21.15 16.93 -19.50
CA LEU A 210 21.91 17.13 -18.27
C LEU A 210 20.99 17.14 -17.04
N ALA A 211 21.45 16.47 -15.98
CA ALA A 211 20.88 16.62 -14.66
C ALA A 211 21.09 18.06 -14.14
N PRO A 212 20.15 18.60 -13.35
CA PRO A 212 20.27 19.93 -12.78
C PRO A 212 21.56 20.14 -12.00
N THR A 213 22.19 21.29 -12.23
CA THR A 213 23.34 21.78 -11.47
C THR A 213 22.90 22.85 -10.47
N TYR A 214 23.65 22.99 -9.39
CA TYR A 214 23.28 23.85 -8.27
C TYR A 214 24.45 24.77 -7.87
N PRO A 215 24.21 25.98 -7.36
CA PRO A 215 25.24 26.78 -6.70
C PRO A 215 25.83 26.08 -5.47
N GLU A 216 27.10 26.35 -5.18
CA GLU A 216 27.82 25.82 -4.01
C GLU A 216 27.18 26.20 -2.66
N SER A 217 26.38 27.27 -2.62
CA SER A 217 25.63 27.66 -1.42
C SER A 217 24.58 26.62 -1.00
N MET A 218 24.20 25.68 -1.88
CA MET A 218 23.24 24.61 -1.59
C MET A 218 23.92 23.28 -1.22
N LEU A 219 25.24 23.25 -1.04
CA LEU A 219 25.95 22.04 -0.64
C LEU A 219 25.49 21.53 0.73
N THR A 220 25.22 20.23 0.80
CA THR A 220 24.90 19.53 2.04
C THR A 220 26.18 19.18 2.77
N ARG A 221 26.35 19.71 4.00
CA ARG A 221 27.52 19.46 4.86
C ARG A 221 27.06 19.05 6.27
N PRO A 222 27.45 17.88 6.80
CA PRO A 222 28.16 16.81 6.10
C PRO A 222 27.28 16.15 5.03
N PHE A 223 27.91 15.56 4.01
CA PHE A 223 27.17 14.77 3.02
C PHE A 223 26.78 13.42 3.62
N PRO A 224 25.54 12.94 3.43
CA PRO A 224 25.10 11.68 4.02
C PRO A 224 25.97 10.49 3.58
N PHE A 225 26.35 9.66 4.54
CA PHE A 225 27.00 8.38 4.26
C PHE A 225 26.02 7.41 3.60
N ASN A 226 26.51 6.58 2.68
CA ASN A 226 25.66 5.63 1.96
C ASN A 226 26.47 4.38 1.54
N ALA A 227 26.12 3.22 2.07
CA ALA A 227 26.70 1.93 1.74
C ALA A 227 25.73 0.83 2.18
N TYR A 228 25.98 -0.42 1.79
CA TYR A 228 25.26 -1.58 2.36
C TYR A 228 25.86 -2.06 3.69
N TYR A 229 26.89 -1.35 4.19
CA TYR A 229 27.63 -1.61 5.43
C TYR A 229 27.69 -0.34 6.29
N GLY A 230 28.11 -0.47 7.55
CA GLY A 230 28.24 0.65 8.49
C GLY A 230 29.43 1.58 8.18
N GLU A 231 29.40 2.82 8.65
CA GLU A 231 30.51 3.78 8.44
C GLU A 231 31.82 3.32 9.12
N ASP A 232 31.72 2.46 10.13
CA ASP A 232 32.82 1.79 10.82
C ASP A 232 33.52 0.69 9.99
N GLU A 233 32.86 0.23 8.92
CA GLU A 233 33.36 -0.83 8.03
C GLU A 233 33.95 -0.28 6.72
N VAL A 234 34.10 1.04 6.61
CA VAL A 234 34.63 1.70 5.40
C VAL A 234 36.01 1.16 5.04
N ARG A 235 36.16 0.74 3.78
CA ARG A 235 37.43 0.21 3.28
C ARG A 235 38.43 1.35 3.08
N GLU A 236 39.54 1.26 3.81
CA GLU A 236 40.73 2.08 3.56
C GLU A 236 41.56 1.48 2.41
N VAL A 237 41.96 2.33 1.47
CA VAL A 237 42.78 1.93 0.31
C VAL A 237 44.09 2.69 0.38
N ASP A 238 45.22 1.99 0.26
CA ASP A 238 46.54 2.63 0.19
C ASP A 238 46.72 3.34 -1.16
N ALA A 239 46.85 4.66 -1.11
CA ALA A 239 47.01 5.53 -2.26
C ALA A 239 48.24 5.18 -3.12
N ALA A 240 49.36 4.81 -2.49
CA ALA A 240 50.62 4.54 -3.20
C ALA A 240 50.60 3.17 -3.90
N ALA A 241 49.92 2.20 -3.29
CA ALA A 241 49.74 0.86 -3.84
C ALA A 241 48.60 0.77 -4.87
N PHE A 242 47.67 1.72 -4.87
CA PHE A 242 46.50 1.67 -5.75
C PHE A 242 46.89 1.64 -7.23
N ARG A 243 46.27 0.70 -7.95
CA ARG A 243 46.32 0.62 -9.40
C ARG A 243 44.92 0.34 -9.93
N LEU A 244 44.42 1.19 -10.82
CA LEU A 244 43.16 0.96 -11.51
C LEU A 244 43.38 -0.03 -12.66
N GLU A 245 42.79 -1.20 -12.56
CA GLU A 245 42.86 -2.22 -13.60
C GLU A 245 41.83 -1.97 -14.70
N ILE A 246 42.26 -2.13 -15.96
CA ILE A 246 41.40 -1.95 -17.13
C ILE A 246 41.44 -3.21 -17.98
N SER A 247 40.27 -3.74 -18.34
CA SER A 247 40.18 -4.97 -19.13
C SER A 247 38.98 -4.99 -20.09
N GLY A 248 38.77 -6.13 -20.76
CA GLY A 248 37.72 -6.28 -21.76
C GLY A 248 38.06 -5.67 -23.12
N LEU A 249 37.06 -5.06 -23.77
CA LEU A 249 37.13 -4.44 -25.11
C LEU A 249 37.79 -3.04 -25.04
N VAL A 250 39.05 -3.03 -24.62
CA VAL A 250 39.86 -1.81 -24.47
C VAL A 250 41.24 -2.05 -25.08
N ALA A 251 41.75 -1.07 -25.85
CA ALA A 251 43.04 -1.17 -26.50
C ALA A 251 44.22 -1.06 -25.52
N ASP A 252 44.16 -0.08 -24.63
CA ASP A 252 45.18 0.18 -23.61
C ASP A 252 44.72 -0.32 -22.24
N LYS A 253 45.36 -1.38 -21.76
CA LYS A 253 45.04 -2.08 -20.51
C LYS A 253 46.07 -1.84 -19.42
N HIS A 254 46.91 -0.81 -19.55
CA HIS A 254 47.85 -0.48 -18.48
C HIS A 254 47.10 -0.14 -17.20
N ALA A 255 47.71 -0.50 -16.07
CA ALA A 255 47.14 -0.23 -14.76
C ALA A 255 47.49 1.22 -14.36
N TRP A 256 46.48 2.06 -14.12
CA TRP A 256 46.67 3.49 -13.85
C TRP A 256 46.95 3.75 -12.37
N THR A 257 47.96 4.57 -12.09
CA THR A 257 48.23 5.12 -10.76
C THR A 257 47.30 6.29 -10.43
N LEU A 258 47.16 6.63 -9.15
CA LEU A 258 46.41 7.83 -8.76
C LEU A 258 47.03 9.12 -9.30
N ASP A 259 48.37 9.22 -9.32
CA ASP A 259 49.06 10.39 -9.85
C ASP A 259 48.76 10.61 -11.34
N GLU A 260 48.73 9.53 -12.14
CA GLU A 260 48.35 9.61 -13.56
C GLU A 260 46.88 10.03 -13.73
N LEU A 261 45.97 9.53 -12.89
CA LEU A 261 44.56 9.92 -12.90
C LEU A 261 44.37 11.40 -12.52
N HIS A 262 45.09 11.88 -11.51
CA HIS A 262 45.06 13.29 -11.11
C HIS A 262 45.67 14.22 -12.16
N ALA A 263 46.61 13.74 -12.97
CA ALA A 263 47.21 14.50 -14.08
C ALA A 263 46.27 14.65 -15.30
N LEU A 264 45.19 13.87 -15.39
CA LEU A 264 44.20 14.02 -16.45
C LEU A 264 43.33 15.28 -16.25
N PRO A 265 42.72 15.83 -17.32
CA PRO A 265 41.82 16.97 -17.20
C PRO A 265 40.67 16.72 -16.21
N GLN A 266 40.59 17.58 -15.19
CA GLN A 266 39.57 17.53 -14.15
C GLN A 266 38.40 18.48 -14.49
N PHE A 267 37.21 18.12 -14.02
CA PHE A 267 35.99 18.92 -14.10
C PHE A 267 35.26 18.85 -12.76
N ASP A 268 34.61 19.93 -12.35
CA ASP A 268 33.78 19.95 -11.14
C ASP A 268 32.30 19.99 -11.52
N GLN A 269 31.49 19.22 -10.79
CA GLN A 269 30.04 19.27 -10.90
C GLN A 269 29.39 19.41 -9.52
N VAL A 270 28.41 20.30 -9.43
CA VAL A 270 27.56 20.43 -8.24
C VAL A 270 26.20 19.86 -8.58
N THR A 271 25.96 18.61 -8.19
CA THR A 271 24.77 17.85 -8.57
C THR A 271 24.12 17.16 -7.39
N ARG A 272 22.82 16.89 -7.52
CA ARG A 272 22.03 16.17 -6.52
C ARG A 272 22.26 14.66 -6.65
N HIS A 273 22.50 14.01 -5.52
CA HIS A 273 22.46 12.57 -5.36
C HIS A 273 21.08 12.17 -4.83
N ILE A 274 20.49 11.12 -5.41
CA ILE A 274 19.18 10.61 -5.01
C ILE A 274 19.39 9.17 -4.53
N CYS A 275 19.14 8.93 -3.24
CA CYS A 275 19.27 7.61 -2.65
C CYS A 275 17.94 6.85 -2.66
N VAL A 276 18.01 5.53 -2.83
CA VAL A 276 16.86 4.63 -2.70
C VAL A 276 16.33 4.54 -1.26
N GLU A 277 17.13 4.96 -0.28
CA GLU A 277 16.75 5.07 1.14
C GLU A 277 15.82 6.28 1.43
N GLY A 278 15.42 7.05 0.41
CA GLY A 278 14.41 8.10 0.53
C GLY A 278 14.94 9.50 0.81
N TRP A 279 16.25 9.72 0.74
CA TRP A 279 16.87 11.04 0.90
C TRP A 279 17.57 11.53 -0.36
N SER A 280 17.84 12.84 -0.43
CA SER A 280 18.67 13.43 -1.47
C SER A 280 19.58 14.51 -0.90
N ALA A 281 20.79 14.67 -1.46
CA ALA A 281 21.77 15.65 -1.01
C ALA A 281 22.53 16.24 -2.20
N ILE A 282 22.95 17.50 -2.09
CA ILE A 282 23.73 18.19 -3.13
C ILE A 282 25.20 18.16 -2.72
N GLY A 283 26.06 17.67 -3.61
CA GLY A 283 27.50 17.61 -3.39
C GLY A 283 28.27 18.21 -4.57
N LYS A 284 29.47 18.72 -4.28
CA LYS A 284 30.46 19.15 -5.27
C LYS A 284 31.45 18.01 -5.47
N TRP A 285 31.46 17.45 -6.67
CA TRP A 285 32.28 16.31 -7.05
C TRP A 285 33.25 16.75 -8.14
N GLY A 286 34.53 16.44 -7.96
CA GLY A 286 35.57 16.75 -8.94
C GLY A 286 36.27 15.49 -9.42
N GLY A 287 36.63 15.47 -10.70
CA GLY A 287 37.15 14.26 -11.33
C GLY A 287 37.28 14.31 -12.85
N ILE A 288 37.57 13.17 -13.44
CA ILE A 288 37.79 13.02 -14.88
C ILE A 288 36.44 12.73 -15.57
N PRO A 289 36.05 13.48 -16.63
CA PRO A 289 34.90 13.11 -17.46
C PRO A 289 35.08 11.68 -18.01
N PHE A 290 34.16 10.78 -17.69
CA PHE A 290 34.38 9.35 -17.92
C PHE A 290 34.45 9.00 -19.42
N ALA A 291 33.67 9.70 -20.25
CA ALA A 291 33.74 9.60 -21.70
C ALA A 291 35.14 9.92 -22.26
N SER A 292 35.82 10.91 -21.68
CA SER A 292 37.18 11.29 -22.08
C SER A 292 38.19 10.22 -21.68
N PHE A 293 38.02 9.64 -20.49
CA PHE A 293 38.84 8.52 -20.02
C PHE A 293 38.68 7.28 -20.91
N LEU A 294 37.45 6.89 -21.24
CA LEU A 294 37.17 5.76 -22.13
C LEU A 294 37.79 5.94 -23.53
N ARG A 295 37.73 7.15 -24.09
CA ARG A 295 38.44 7.47 -25.35
C ARG A 295 39.95 7.36 -25.21
N ARG A 296 40.51 7.82 -24.09
CA ARG A 296 41.95 7.82 -23.83
C ARG A 296 42.53 6.41 -23.77
N VAL A 297 41.82 5.48 -23.14
CA VAL A 297 42.25 4.06 -23.05
C VAL A 297 41.91 3.26 -24.31
N GLY A 298 41.24 3.87 -25.30
CA GLY A 298 40.83 3.20 -26.52
C GLY A 298 39.77 2.12 -26.25
N ALA A 299 38.79 2.41 -25.40
CA ALA A 299 37.62 1.56 -25.20
C ALA A 299 36.77 1.49 -26.47
N ASP A 300 36.20 0.31 -26.76
CA ASP A 300 35.15 0.17 -27.78
C ASP A 300 33.88 0.87 -27.29
N LEU A 301 33.65 2.09 -27.78
CA LEU A 301 32.49 2.91 -27.43
C LEU A 301 31.18 2.40 -28.08
N GLY A 302 31.25 1.38 -28.96
CA GLY A 302 30.10 0.66 -29.49
C GLY A 302 29.68 -0.53 -28.62
N ALA A 303 30.48 -0.89 -27.60
CA ALA A 303 30.13 -1.96 -26.67
C ALA A 303 28.90 -1.61 -25.84
N LYS A 304 28.19 -2.63 -25.35
CA LYS A 304 26.93 -2.45 -24.62
C LYS A 304 27.13 -1.96 -23.19
N TYR A 305 28.14 -2.46 -22.50
CA TYR A 305 28.27 -2.30 -21.05
C TYR A 305 29.67 -1.92 -20.59
N VAL A 306 29.72 -1.18 -19.49
CA VAL A 306 30.91 -0.98 -18.68
C VAL A 306 30.64 -1.53 -17.28
N GLY A 307 31.47 -2.47 -16.83
CA GLY A 307 31.40 -3.07 -15.51
C GLY A 307 32.49 -2.55 -14.58
N PHE A 308 32.22 -2.57 -13.28
CA PHE A 308 33.10 -2.09 -12.22
C PHE A 308 33.22 -3.13 -11.11
N LYS A 309 34.41 -3.23 -10.53
CA LYS A 309 34.68 -3.98 -9.30
C LYS A 309 35.33 -3.06 -8.28
N CYS A 310 34.90 -3.20 -7.03
CA CYS A 310 35.24 -2.30 -5.95
C CYS A 310 35.96 -3.04 -4.81
N ALA A 311 36.72 -2.29 -4.01
CA ALA A 311 37.52 -2.83 -2.90
C ALA A 311 36.69 -3.37 -1.72
N ASP A 312 35.41 -3.00 -1.67
CA ASP A 312 34.46 -3.37 -0.62
C ASP A 312 33.62 -4.60 -0.97
N ASP A 313 33.93 -5.31 -2.06
CA ASP A 313 33.16 -6.41 -2.67
C ASP A 313 31.93 -5.95 -3.46
N TYR A 314 31.74 -4.63 -3.62
CA TYR A 314 30.71 -4.09 -4.49
C TYR A 314 31.06 -4.26 -5.97
N TYR A 315 30.07 -4.57 -6.78
CA TYR A 315 30.19 -4.61 -8.23
C TYR A 315 28.90 -4.10 -8.88
N THR A 316 29.05 -3.44 -10.03
CA THR A 316 27.90 -2.96 -10.79
C THR A 316 28.30 -2.77 -12.24
N SER A 317 27.32 -2.52 -13.10
CA SER A 317 27.53 -2.22 -14.50
C SER A 317 26.55 -1.17 -15.00
N ILE A 318 26.92 -0.45 -16.05
CA ILE A 318 26.09 0.55 -16.71
C ILE A 318 26.12 0.35 -18.21
N ASP A 319 25.10 0.87 -18.90
CA ASP A 319 25.12 0.97 -20.35
C ASP A 319 26.13 2.02 -20.83
N MET A 320 26.63 1.83 -22.06
CA MET A 320 27.61 2.73 -22.64
C MET A 320 27.09 4.16 -22.85
N ALA A 321 25.78 4.37 -23.06
CA ALA A 321 25.25 5.72 -23.19
C ALA A 321 25.33 6.49 -21.85
N THR A 322 25.02 5.82 -20.72
CA THR A 322 25.27 6.36 -19.39
C THR A 322 26.77 6.60 -19.15
N ALA A 323 27.64 5.67 -19.57
CA ALA A 323 29.09 5.84 -19.42
C ALA A 323 29.63 7.06 -20.18
N LEU A 324 29.06 7.34 -21.36
CA LEU A 324 29.44 8.46 -22.22
C LEU A 324 28.74 9.78 -21.88
N HIS A 325 27.77 9.75 -20.96
CA HIS A 325 27.00 10.94 -20.58
C HIS A 325 27.92 12.06 -20.05
N PRO A 326 27.70 13.34 -20.42
CA PRO A 326 28.63 14.43 -20.10
C PRO A 326 28.89 14.66 -18.60
N GLN A 327 27.94 14.27 -17.74
CA GLN A 327 28.08 14.38 -16.27
C GLN A 327 28.51 13.07 -15.59
N THR A 328 28.77 11.99 -16.34
CA THR A 328 29.35 10.78 -15.78
C THR A 328 30.85 10.96 -15.58
N GLN A 329 31.32 10.73 -14.35
CA GLN A 329 32.64 11.17 -13.94
C GLN A 329 33.32 10.16 -13.01
N LEU A 330 34.59 9.87 -13.28
CA LEU A 330 35.49 9.24 -12.32
C LEU A 330 35.94 10.29 -11.31
N THR A 331 35.31 10.28 -10.15
CA THR A 331 35.44 11.31 -9.13
C THR A 331 36.59 10.97 -8.20
N LEU A 332 37.47 11.95 -8.00
CA LEU A 332 38.69 11.87 -7.19
C LEU A 332 38.70 12.90 -6.06
N SER A 333 37.80 13.88 -6.10
CA SER A 333 37.67 14.92 -5.07
C SER A 333 36.22 15.18 -4.67
N TYR A 334 36.04 15.65 -3.44
CA TYR A 334 34.78 16.10 -2.89
C TYR A 334 34.98 17.46 -2.20
N ASP A 335 34.15 18.44 -2.55
CA ASP A 335 34.23 19.82 -2.02
C ASP A 335 35.64 20.44 -2.13
N GLY A 336 36.34 20.15 -3.25
CA GLY A 336 37.68 20.66 -3.54
C GLY A 336 38.82 19.95 -2.79
N GLN A 337 38.52 18.94 -1.97
CA GLN A 337 39.51 18.14 -1.24
C GLN A 337 39.59 16.72 -1.79
N THR A 338 40.66 15.99 -1.48
CA THR A 338 40.77 14.56 -1.80
C THR A 338 39.52 13.82 -1.33
N LEU A 339 38.99 12.92 -2.16
CA LEU A 339 37.80 12.15 -1.86
C LEU A 339 37.98 11.40 -0.52
N PRO A 340 37.13 11.60 0.49
CA PRO A 340 37.20 10.84 1.73
C PRO A 340 36.91 9.34 1.52
N ALA A 341 37.46 8.47 2.37
CA ALA A 341 37.19 7.04 2.33
C ALA A 341 35.68 6.74 2.42
N SER A 342 34.95 7.41 3.32
CA SER A 342 33.48 7.27 3.46
C SER A 342 32.69 7.58 2.19
N TYR A 343 33.27 8.35 1.26
CA TYR A 343 32.67 8.69 -0.02
C TYR A 343 33.25 7.92 -1.20
N GLY A 344 34.18 6.99 -0.96
CA GLY A 344 34.67 6.04 -1.95
C GLY A 344 36.12 6.23 -2.39
N PHE A 345 37.00 6.76 -1.53
CA PHE A 345 38.44 6.82 -1.82
C PHE A 345 38.97 5.45 -2.30
N PRO A 346 39.80 5.41 -3.36
CA PRO A 346 40.41 6.54 -4.03
C PRO A 346 39.60 7.09 -5.19
N MET A 347 38.54 6.40 -5.60
CA MET A 347 37.73 6.77 -6.74
C MET A 347 36.32 6.21 -6.63
N LYS A 348 35.34 7.06 -6.96
CA LYS A 348 33.94 6.66 -7.17
C LYS A 348 33.51 7.03 -8.60
N LEU A 349 32.49 6.36 -9.11
CA LEU A 349 31.82 6.82 -10.32
C LEU A 349 30.61 7.66 -9.91
N ARG A 350 30.56 8.90 -10.39
CA ARG A 350 29.43 9.80 -10.16
C ARG A 350 28.59 9.89 -11.43
N MET A 351 27.30 9.58 -11.30
CA MET A 351 26.29 9.62 -12.36
C MET A 351 25.02 10.29 -11.85
N PRO A 352 24.84 11.60 -12.10
CA PRO A 352 23.67 12.34 -11.61
C PRO A 352 22.32 11.89 -12.17
N THR A 353 22.32 11.26 -13.35
CA THR A 353 21.14 10.70 -14.00
C THR A 353 20.71 9.35 -13.42
N LYS A 354 21.51 8.79 -12.50
CA LYS A 354 21.27 7.48 -11.88
C LYS A 354 21.09 7.57 -10.37
N LEU A 355 20.32 6.63 -9.84
CA LEU A 355 20.11 6.42 -8.41
C LEU A 355 21.41 6.04 -7.70
N GLY A 356 21.45 6.26 -6.39
CA GLY A 356 22.66 6.17 -5.59
C GLY A 356 23.37 4.83 -5.66
N TYR A 357 22.64 3.72 -5.71
CA TYR A 357 23.23 2.39 -5.81
C TYR A 357 24.00 2.18 -7.13
N LYS A 358 23.63 2.86 -8.21
CA LYS A 358 24.41 2.77 -9.46
C LYS A 358 25.74 3.51 -9.40
N ASN A 359 26.04 4.29 -8.35
CA ASN A 359 27.27 5.09 -8.24
C ASN A 359 28.32 4.33 -7.39
N PRO A 360 29.12 3.41 -7.98
CA PRO A 360 30.08 2.59 -7.23
C PRO A 360 31.16 3.44 -6.58
N LYS A 361 31.61 3.00 -5.41
CA LYS A 361 32.66 3.59 -4.59
C LYS A 361 33.88 2.66 -4.57
N HIS A 362 35.06 3.15 -4.19
CA HIS A 362 36.26 2.33 -4.02
C HIS A 362 36.63 1.51 -5.28
N ILE A 363 36.44 2.08 -6.48
CA ILE A 363 36.62 1.36 -7.74
C ILE A 363 38.08 0.94 -7.91
N GLN A 364 38.31 -0.36 -8.12
CA GLN A 364 39.64 -0.94 -8.37
C GLN A 364 39.81 -1.44 -9.80
N ALA A 365 38.72 -1.86 -10.45
CA ALA A 365 38.78 -2.34 -11.82
C ALA A 365 37.56 -1.88 -12.62
N LEU A 366 37.78 -1.64 -13.90
CA LEU A 366 36.72 -1.47 -14.88
C LEU A 366 36.96 -2.31 -16.14
N PHE A 367 35.88 -2.71 -16.79
CA PHE A 367 35.94 -3.50 -18.01
C PHE A 367 34.82 -3.18 -18.98
N VAL A 368 35.13 -3.24 -20.27
CA VAL A 368 34.16 -3.00 -21.34
C VAL A 368 33.75 -4.32 -21.98
N THR A 369 32.44 -4.57 -22.12
CA THR A 369 31.92 -5.85 -22.59
C THR A 369 30.58 -5.74 -23.30
N ASN A 370 30.26 -6.75 -24.12
CA ASN A 370 28.95 -6.93 -24.74
C ASN A 370 28.06 -7.92 -23.99
N THR A 371 28.60 -8.61 -23.00
CA THR A 371 27.89 -9.55 -22.14
C THR A 371 27.40 -8.82 -20.89
N TYR A 372 26.12 -8.98 -20.55
CA TYR A 372 25.53 -8.37 -19.36
C TYR A 372 26.28 -8.80 -18.09
N PRO A 373 26.94 -7.88 -17.37
CA PRO A 373 27.80 -8.26 -16.23
C PRO A 373 27.02 -8.55 -14.93
N GLY A 374 25.76 -8.14 -14.84
CA GLY A 374 25.03 -8.09 -13.57
C GLY A 374 25.41 -6.89 -12.70
N GLY A 375 25.03 -6.95 -11.44
CA GLY A 375 25.34 -5.95 -10.43
C GLY A 375 24.82 -6.38 -9.06
N TYR A 376 25.48 -5.90 -8.00
CA TYR A 376 25.26 -6.40 -6.64
C TYR A 376 23.79 -6.28 -6.18
N TRP A 377 23.12 -5.16 -6.46
CA TRP A 377 21.72 -4.98 -6.10
C TRP A 377 20.76 -5.59 -7.12
N GLU A 378 21.16 -5.62 -8.39
CA GLU A 378 20.39 -6.24 -9.46
C GLU A 378 20.25 -7.75 -9.27
N ASP A 379 21.30 -8.39 -8.76
CA ASP A 379 21.29 -9.81 -8.39
C ASP A 379 20.38 -10.07 -7.15
N GLN A 380 19.98 -9.01 -6.45
CA GLN A 380 19.01 -9.03 -5.34
C GLN A 380 17.62 -8.49 -5.76
N GLY A 381 17.37 -8.33 -7.06
CA GLY A 381 16.05 -7.97 -7.60
C GLY A 381 15.81 -6.48 -7.84
N TYR A 382 16.82 -5.62 -7.69
CA TYR A 382 16.69 -4.21 -8.09
C TYR A 382 16.69 -4.06 -9.61
N ASN A 383 16.03 -3.01 -10.13
CA ASN A 383 16.09 -2.68 -11.56
C ASN A 383 17.54 -2.38 -11.98
N TRP A 384 17.97 -2.78 -13.17
CA TRP A 384 19.35 -2.53 -13.58
C TRP A 384 19.57 -1.11 -14.11
N PHE A 385 18.59 -0.52 -14.79
CA PHE A 385 18.79 0.78 -15.42
C PHE A 385 18.90 1.93 -14.41
N GLY A 386 18.08 1.88 -13.34
CA GLY A 386 18.31 2.66 -12.11
C GLY A 386 18.31 4.18 -12.26
N GLY A 387 17.34 4.75 -12.97
CA GLY A 387 17.19 6.21 -13.17
C GLY A 387 17.34 6.64 -14.63
N SER A 388 16.80 7.81 -14.97
CA SER A 388 16.77 8.42 -16.31
C SER A 388 17.21 9.86 -16.25
#